data_AF-A0A1C4S7W1-F1
#
_entry.id   AF-A0A1C4S7W1-F1
#
_cell.length_a   1.000
_cell.length_b   1.000
_cell.length_c   1.000
_cell.angle_alpha   90.00
_cell.angle_beta   90.00
_cell.angle_gamma   90.00
#
_symmetry.space_group_name_H-M   'P 1'
#
loop_
_entity.id
_entity.type
_entity.pdbx_description
1 polymer ?
#
loop_
_entity_poly.entity_id
_entity_poly.type
_entity_poly.pdbx_seq_one_letter_code
_entity_poly.pdbx_strand_id
1 'polypeptide(L)'
;MADSGQRRADYAKGLGGVSSLESARAAVEKIQNNVGEIAARSGVGGDEGQALLRLFRSWNGEAQKVVVQISKMIDALQENVTSADRLAKENQDLTEVLNSKTSQGVFEALR
;
A
#
# COMPACT_ATOMS: atom_id res chain seq x y z
N MET A 1 21.71 -9.67 16.05
CA MET A 1 21.12 -8.33 16.33
C MET A 1 21.02 -7.42 15.11
N ALA A 2 21.96 -7.43 14.15
CA ALA A 2 21.89 -6.64 12.91
C ALA A 2 20.60 -6.87 12.10
N ASP A 3 20.12 -8.11 12.05
CA ASP A 3 18.90 -8.51 11.32
C ASP A 3 17.62 -7.85 11.87
N SER A 4 17.53 -7.61 13.17
CA SER A 4 16.37 -6.94 13.80
C SER A 4 16.27 -5.43 13.48
N GLY A 5 17.41 -4.79 13.19
CA GLY A 5 17.46 -3.36 12.84
C GLY A 5 16.97 -3.13 11.42
N GLN A 6 17.48 -3.96 10.49
CA GLN A 6 17.11 -3.89 9.09
C GLN A 6 15.63 -4.24 8.87
N ARG A 7 15.11 -5.27 9.56
CA ARG A 7 13.66 -5.60 9.52
C ARG A 7 12.76 -4.45 9.94
N ARG A 8 13.09 -3.76 11.04
CA ARG A 8 12.32 -2.59 11.49
C ARG A 8 12.37 -1.45 10.47
N ALA A 9 13.53 -1.24 9.84
CA ALA A 9 13.68 -0.24 8.78
C ALA A 9 12.84 -0.59 7.54
N ASP A 10 12.84 -1.84 7.11
CA ASP A 10 12.06 -2.31 5.96
C ASP A 10 10.56 -2.24 6.24
N TYR A 11 10.12 -2.63 7.44
CA TYR A 11 8.73 -2.48 7.87
C TYR A 11 8.29 -1.01 7.88
N ALA A 12 9.11 -0.13 8.47
CA ALA A 12 8.83 1.31 8.51
C ALA A 12 8.79 1.93 7.10
N LYS A 13 9.69 1.50 6.20
CA LYS A 13 9.69 1.91 4.79
C LYS A 13 8.41 1.45 4.08
N GLY A 14 7.97 0.23 4.34
CA GLY A 14 6.70 -0.31 3.85
C GLY A 14 5.50 0.53 4.26
N LEU A 15 5.40 0.87 5.55
CA LEU A 15 4.36 1.77 6.07
C LEU A 15 4.46 3.18 5.47
N GLY A 16 5.67 3.68 5.22
CA GLY A 16 5.87 4.94 4.50
C GLY A 16 5.32 4.89 3.07
N GLY A 17 5.48 3.76 2.39
CA GLY A 17 4.88 3.51 1.07
C GLY A 17 3.35 3.52 1.11
N VAL A 18 2.74 2.90 2.13
CA VAL A 18 1.29 2.92 2.37
C VAL A 18 0.79 4.35 2.54
N SER A 19 1.44 5.13 3.41
CA SER A 19 1.09 6.54 3.64
C SER A 19 1.22 7.40 2.38
N SER A 20 2.21 7.11 1.54
CA SER A 20 2.40 7.79 0.25
C SER A 20 1.27 7.48 -0.72
N LEU A 21 0.81 6.23 -0.77
CA LEU A 21 -0.34 5.83 -1.60
C LEU A 21 -1.65 6.43 -1.09
N GLU A 22 -1.86 6.50 0.23
CA GLU A 22 -3.02 7.17 0.83
C GLU A 22 -3.07 8.65 0.43
N SER A 23 -1.93 9.34 0.49
CA SER A 23 -1.79 10.73 0.07
C SER A 23 -2.10 10.90 -1.42
N ALA A 24 -1.61 9.99 -2.26
CA ALA A 24 -1.91 10.00 -3.69
C ALA A 24 -3.41 9.79 -3.96
N ARG A 25 -4.06 8.86 -3.25
CA ARG A 25 -5.52 8.64 -3.35
C ARG A 25 -6.28 9.93 -3.03
N ALA A 26 -5.96 10.56 -1.89
CA ALA A 26 -6.59 11.79 -1.45
C ALA A 26 -6.40 12.95 -2.46
N ALA A 27 -5.22 13.03 -3.09
CA ALA A 27 -4.97 14.01 -4.13
C ALA A 27 -5.86 13.79 -5.38
N VAL A 28 -6.03 12.53 -5.81
CA VAL A 28 -6.93 12.19 -6.93
C VAL A 28 -8.38 12.55 -6.59
N GLU A 29 -8.86 12.17 -5.40
CA GLU A 29 -10.22 12.50 -4.94
C GLU A 29 -10.45 14.02 -4.86
N LYS A 30 -9.45 14.77 -4.40
CA LYS A 30 -9.51 16.24 -4.39
C LYS A 30 -9.62 16.82 -5.80
N ILE A 31 -8.83 16.33 -6.75
CA ILE A 31 -8.90 16.75 -8.14
C ILE A 31 -10.27 16.39 -8.74
N GLN A 32 -10.79 15.20 -8.42
CA GLN A 32 -12.12 14.73 -8.82
C GLN A 32 -13.22 15.70 -8.38
N ASN A 33 -13.20 16.09 -7.10
CA ASN A 33 -14.15 17.04 -6.56
C ASN A 33 -14.03 18.43 -7.22
N ASN A 34 -12.81 18.95 -7.38
CA ASN A 34 -12.58 20.23 -8.04
C ASN A 34 -13.13 20.25 -9.48
N VAL A 35 -12.88 19.19 -10.25
CA VAL A 35 -13.38 19.07 -11.61
C VAL A 35 -14.91 18.96 -11.63
N GLY A 36 -15.50 18.23 -10.69
CA GLY A 36 -16.96 18.17 -10.52
C GLY A 36 -17.59 19.54 -10.23
N GLU A 37 -16.95 20.33 -9.36
CA GLU A 37 -17.40 21.70 -9.06
C GLU A 37 -17.28 22.63 -10.27
N ILE A 38 -16.18 22.56 -11.03
CA ILE A 38 -15.99 23.34 -12.26
C ILE A 38 -17.08 22.97 -13.27
N ALA A 39 -17.33 21.68 -13.46
CA ALA A 39 -18.35 21.19 -14.38
C ALA A 39 -19.76 21.71 -14.00
N ALA A 40 -20.11 21.66 -12.71
CA ALA A 40 -21.39 22.15 -12.22
C ALA A 40 -21.57 23.67 -12.41
N ARG A 41 -20.48 24.44 -12.35
CA ARG A 41 -20.48 25.90 -12.51
C ARG A 41 -20.37 26.38 -13.95
N SER A 42 -19.95 25.51 -14.88
CA SER A 42 -19.63 25.92 -16.25
C SER A 42 -20.85 26.34 -17.09
N GLY A 43 -22.09 26.15 -16.60
CA GLY A 43 -23.28 26.80 -17.17
C GLY A 43 -23.49 26.53 -18.67
N VAL A 44 -23.14 25.34 -19.13
CA VAL A 44 -22.97 25.08 -20.57
C VAL A 44 -24.31 24.67 -21.18
N GLY A 45 -24.92 25.58 -21.95
CA GLY A 45 -26.07 25.29 -22.80
C GLY A 45 -25.65 24.82 -24.19
N GLY A 46 -26.56 24.18 -24.92
CA GLY A 46 -26.31 23.73 -26.30
C GLY A 46 -25.52 22.43 -26.42
N ASP A 47 -25.08 22.13 -27.64
CA ASP A 47 -24.38 20.88 -27.99
C ASP A 47 -22.97 20.80 -27.38
N GLU A 48 -22.26 21.94 -27.30
CA GLU A 48 -20.96 22.06 -26.63
C GLU A 48 -21.08 21.73 -25.14
N GLY A 49 -22.19 22.10 -24.51
CA GLY A 49 -22.45 21.77 -23.12
C GLY A 49 -22.69 20.30 -22.87
N GLN A 50 -23.43 19.65 -23.76
CA GLN A 50 -23.61 18.21 -23.70
C GLN A 50 -22.29 17.47 -23.95
N ALA A 51 -21.45 17.95 -24.88
CA ALA A 51 -20.13 17.39 -25.13
C ALA A 51 -19.22 17.51 -23.89
N LEU A 52 -19.19 18.69 -23.26
CA LEU A 52 -18.40 18.92 -22.06
C LEU A 52 -18.87 18.04 -20.88
N LEU A 53 -20.19 17.89 -20.68
CA LEU A 53 -20.75 16.99 -19.67
C LEU A 53 -20.37 15.53 -19.91
N ARG A 54 -20.35 15.07 -21.16
CA ARG A 54 -19.91 13.70 -21.51
C ARG A 54 -18.42 13.50 -21.19
N LEU A 55 -17.58 14.48 -21.54
CA LEU A 55 -16.16 14.45 -21.21
C LEU A 55 -15.94 14.39 -19.69
N PHE A 56 -16.65 15.21 -18.91
CA PHE A 56 -16.57 15.17 -17.45
C PHE A 56 -16.99 13.82 -16.87
N ARG A 57 -18.10 13.23 -17.35
CA ARG A 57 -18.54 11.90 -16.91
C ARG A 57 -17.50 10.82 -17.21
N SER A 58 -16.94 10.84 -18.41
CA SER A 58 -15.88 9.90 -18.81
C SER A 58 -14.65 10.06 -17.92
N TRP A 59 -14.20 11.30 -17.73
CA TRP A 59 -13.05 11.62 -16.88
C TRP A 59 -13.28 11.18 -15.42
N ASN A 60 -14.48 11.43 -14.88
CA ASN A 60 -14.84 11.01 -13.54
C ASN A 60 -14.82 9.48 -13.39
N GLY A 61 -15.28 8.75 -14.41
CA GLY A 61 -15.20 7.30 -14.45
C GLY A 61 -13.76 6.79 -14.41
N GLU A 62 -12.84 7.41 -15.17
CA GLU A 62 -11.42 7.05 -15.14
C GLU A 62 -10.74 7.43 -13.83
N ALA A 63 -11.03 8.60 -13.26
CA ALA A 63 -10.53 9.01 -11.95
C ALA A 63 -10.94 8.02 -10.84
N GLN A 64 -12.20 7.56 -10.86
CA GLN A 64 -12.69 6.56 -9.92
C GLN A 64 -11.93 5.23 -10.04
N LYS A 65 -11.60 4.79 -11.25
CA LYS A 65 -10.78 3.58 -11.46
C LYS A 65 -9.39 3.74 -10.85
N VAL A 66 -8.77 4.92 -10.98
CA VAL A 66 -7.47 5.23 -10.35
C VAL A 66 -7.58 5.15 -8.82
N VAL A 67 -8.61 5.76 -8.21
CA VAL A 67 -8.85 5.70 -6.76
C VAL A 67 -9.00 4.26 -6.27
N VAL A 68 -9.78 3.45 -6.99
CA VAL A 68 -9.96 2.01 -6.68
C VAL A 68 -8.63 1.27 -6.81
N GLN A 69 -7.84 1.53 -7.84
CA GLN A 69 -6.56 0.87 -8.04
C GLN A 69 -5.55 1.23 -6.94
N ILE A 70 -5.47 2.50 -6.54
CA ILE A 70 -4.62 2.93 -5.42
C ILE A 70 -5.05 2.25 -4.13
N SER A 71 -6.37 2.12 -3.88
CA SER A 71 -6.88 1.43 -2.69
C SER A 71 -6.46 -0.04 -2.66
N LYS A 72 -6.54 -0.76 -3.79
CA LYS A 72 -6.02 -2.13 -3.88
C LYS A 72 -4.52 -2.23 -3.64
N MET A 73 -3.75 -1.23 -4.09
CA MET A 73 -2.30 -1.17 -3.84
C MET A 73 -1.98 -0.93 -2.37
N ILE A 74 -2.78 -0.11 -1.68
CA ILE A 74 -2.67 0.11 -0.23
C ILE A 74 -2.89 -1.21 0.51
N ASP A 75 -3.99 -1.90 0.23
CA ASP A 75 -4.35 -3.17 0.88
C ASP A 75 -3.24 -4.22 0.66
N ALA A 76 -2.81 -4.39 -0.59
CA ALA A 76 -1.76 -5.35 -0.94
C ALA A 76 -0.41 -5.01 -0.29
N LEU A 77 -0.04 -3.72 -0.22
CA LEU A 77 1.21 -3.30 0.40
C LEU A 77 1.17 -3.51 1.92
N GLN A 78 0.05 -3.17 2.58
CA GLN A 78 -0.15 -3.43 4.00
C GLN A 78 -0.03 -4.93 4.31
N GLU A 79 -0.73 -5.78 3.56
CA GLU A 79 -0.68 -7.23 3.72
C GLU A 79 0.75 -7.78 3.53
N ASN A 80 1.45 -7.31 2.49
CA ASN A 80 2.83 -7.73 2.21
C ASN A 80 3.78 -7.32 3.34
N VAL A 81 3.65 -6.10 3.86
CA VAL A 81 4.51 -5.58 4.94
C VAL A 81 4.29 -6.36 6.23
N THR A 82 3.04 -6.62 6.61
CA THR A 82 2.71 -7.41 7.80
C THR A 82 3.14 -8.87 7.64
N SER A 83 2.93 -9.46 6.46
CA SER A 83 3.32 -10.86 6.18
C SER A 83 4.83 -11.03 6.19
N ALA A 84 5.58 -10.10 5.60
CA ALA A 84 7.04 -10.12 5.60
C ALA A 84 7.61 -10.01 7.03
N ASP A 85 7.08 -9.12 7.87
CA ASP A 85 7.50 -9.01 9.27
C ASP A 85 7.22 -10.29 10.06
N ARG A 86 6.04 -10.91 9.86
CA ARG A 86 5.68 -12.18 10.48
C ARG A 86 6.62 -13.31 10.06
N LEU A 87 6.81 -13.53 8.77
CA LEU A 87 7.69 -14.57 8.24
C LEU A 87 9.14 -14.40 8.72
N ALA A 88 9.60 -13.15 8.81
CA ALA A 88 10.94 -12.88 9.29
C ALA A 88 11.10 -13.15 10.80
N LYS A 89 10.05 -12.95 11.61
CA LYS A 89 10.04 -13.39 13.02
C LYS A 89 10.05 -14.91 13.14
N GLU A 90 9.18 -15.60 12.40
CA GLU A 90 9.10 -17.07 12.41
C GLU A 90 10.44 -17.73 12.02
N ASN A 91 11.12 -17.20 10.99
CA ASN A 91 12.44 -17.68 10.59
C ASN A 91 13.51 -17.47 11.67
N GLN A 92 13.46 -16.34 12.41
CA GLN A 92 14.38 -16.09 13.50
C GLN A 92 14.14 -17.10 14.63
N ASP A 93 12.89 -17.31 15.04
CA ASP A 93 12.52 -18.24 16.10
C ASP A 93 12.94 -19.69 15.75
N LEU A 94 12.72 -20.11 14.49
CA LEU A 94 13.16 -21.41 14.00
C LEU A 94 14.68 -21.56 14.03
N THR A 95 15.42 -20.51 13.67
CA THR A 95 16.89 -20.52 13.70
C THR A 95 17.40 -20.64 15.14
N GLU A 96 16.78 -19.95 16.09
CA GLU A 96 17.12 -20.04 17.51
C GLU A 96 16.85 -21.45 18.07
N VAL A 97 15.71 -22.06 17.73
CA VAL A 97 15.38 -23.45 18.11
C VAL A 97 16.37 -24.45 17.52
N LEU A 98 16.72 -24.33 16.23
CA LEU A 98 17.67 -25.21 15.57
C LEU A 98 19.08 -25.09 16.17
N ASN A 99 19.53 -23.88 16.46
CA ASN A 99 20.80 -23.64 17.14
C ASN A 99 20.81 -24.28 18.54
N SER A 100 19.73 -24.11 19.31
CA SER A 100 19.60 -24.73 20.64
C SER A 100 19.68 -26.26 20.58
N LYS A 101 18.93 -26.89 19.66
CA LYS A 101 18.98 -28.35 19.45
C LYS A 101 20.36 -28.83 18.99
N THR A 102 21.02 -28.08 18.11
CA THR A 102 22.37 -28.41 17.65
C THR A 102 23.36 -28.35 18.81
N SER A 103 23.31 -27.29 19.64
CA SER A 103 24.14 -27.20 20.83
C SER A 103 23.89 -28.37 21.79
N GLN A 104 22.63 -28.73 22.04
CA GLN A 104 22.27 -29.89 22.87
C GLN A 104 22.86 -31.19 22.32
N GLY A 105 22.69 -31.47 21.01
CA GLY A 105 23.24 -32.67 20.38
C GLY A 105 24.77 -32.72 20.41
N VAL A 106 25.46 -31.58 20.27
CA VAL A 106 26.92 -31.51 20.44
C VAL A 106 27.33 -31.83 21.87
N PHE A 107 26.62 -31.32 22.88
CA PHE A 107 26.91 -31.65 24.28
C PHE A 107 26.63 -33.11 24.62
N GLU A 108 25.58 -33.71 24.06
CA GLU A 108 25.29 -35.15 24.22
C GLU A 108 26.36 -36.03 23.57
N ALA A 109 26.88 -35.64 22.40
CA ALA A 109 27.92 -36.39 21.69
C ALA A 109 29.31 -36.34 22.36
N LEU A 110 29.53 -35.40 23.29
CA LEU A 110 30.78 -35.24 24.04
C LEU A 110 30.78 -35.98 25.39
N ARG A 111 29.72 -36.71 25.72
CA ARG A 111 29.53 -37.42 27.00
C ARG A 111 29.68 -38.93 26.85
#